data_AF-A0A2D5Y5E7-F1
#
_entry.id   AF-A0A2D5Y5E7-F1
#
_cell.length_a   1.000
_cell.length_b   1.000
_cell.length_c   1.000
_cell.angle_alpha   90.00
_cell.angle_beta   90.00
_cell.angle_gamma   90.00
#
_symmetry.space_group_name_H-M   'P 1'
#
loop_
_entity.id
_entity.type
_entity.pdbx_description
1 polymer ?
#
loop_
_entity_poly.entity_id
_entity_poly.type
_entity_poly.pdbx_seq_one_letter_code
_entity_poly.pdbx_strand_id
1 'polypeptide(L)'
;MDPLRYQEASRCGSIEAWGAAFNYRYDSDGNTLRVFRNENGCKTLNITLPAKITADPLLFIRQLEKATQIKALMLSNNTTIKLCQTIVPDKLSAIAKSVSKLALNSFDLSTNRIEKFSKLVRRSYGLNEFEIAYIDHLTSGSYYKAKIVSSRDNCVIVRQDDLATTLQDLSEGIIRDLIALEFSSRHNGTSEQLLRLSTRLSVMSKIVNEKFLPEKYLMSPPDSASFSTSDIT
;
A
#
# COMPACT_ATOMS: atom_id res chain seq x y z
N MET A 1 10.52 -5.13 -18.11
CA MET A 1 10.62 -3.83 -18.79
C MET A 1 10.15 -2.78 -17.80
N ASP A 2 11.07 -1.87 -17.48
CA ASP A 2 11.05 -0.67 -16.62
C ASP A 2 10.23 -0.62 -15.33
N PRO A 3 10.86 -0.94 -14.18
CA PRO A 3 10.32 -0.71 -12.85
C PRO A 3 10.47 0.77 -12.51
N LEU A 4 9.50 1.61 -12.89
CA LEU A 4 9.55 3.08 -12.71
C LEU A 4 10.84 3.72 -13.28
N ARG A 5 10.75 4.28 -14.49
CA ARG A 5 11.85 5.12 -15.01
C ARG A 5 11.88 6.45 -14.27
N TYR A 6 13.05 7.02 -14.04
CA TYR A 6 13.15 8.38 -13.50
C TYR A 6 14.33 9.14 -14.09
N GLN A 7 14.24 10.46 -14.02
CA GLN A 7 15.27 11.39 -14.40
C GLN A 7 15.29 12.57 -13.43
N GLU A 8 16.48 13.03 -13.06
CA GLU A 8 16.63 14.28 -12.32
C GLU A 8 16.31 15.47 -13.24
N ALA A 9 15.35 16.28 -12.81
CA ALA A 9 14.89 17.46 -13.54
C ALA A 9 15.67 18.72 -13.18
N SER A 10 16.36 18.71 -12.03
CA SER A 10 17.16 19.84 -11.54
C SER A 10 18.27 19.36 -10.61
N ARG A 11 19.32 20.17 -10.46
CA ARG A 11 20.38 19.95 -9.46
C ARG A 11 19.91 20.08 -8.00
N CYS A 12 18.69 20.57 -7.78
CA CYS A 12 18.11 20.80 -6.45
C CYS A 12 17.26 19.61 -5.96
N GLY A 13 17.19 18.50 -6.71
CA GLY A 13 16.48 17.29 -6.29
C GLY A 13 15.04 17.16 -6.82
N SER A 14 14.60 18.02 -7.73
CA SER A 14 13.35 17.80 -8.51
C SER A 14 13.50 16.58 -9.44
N ILE A 15 12.46 15.76 -9.55
CA ILE A 15 12.48 14.48 -10.27
C ILE A 15 11.28 14.38 -11.21
N GLU A 16 11.50 13.88 -12.42
CA GLU A 16 10.46 13.32 -13.26
C GLU A 16 10.54 11.79 -13.24
N ALA A 17 9.40 11.11 -13.09
CA ALA A 17 9.35 9.66 -13.13
C ALA A 17 8.13 9.16 -13.93
N TRP A 18 8.31 8.02 -14.58
CA TRP A 18 7.32 7.40 -15.47
C TRP A 18 7.01 6.00 -14.96
N GLY A 19 5.81 5.83 -14.43
CA GLY A 19 5.24 4.56 -14.00
C GLY A 19 4.35 3.92 -15.07
N ALA A 20 3.74 2.79 -14.73
CA ALA A 20 2.92 2.03 -15.67
C ALA A 20 1.62 2.76 -16.04
N ALA A 21 1.03 3.47 -15.09
CA ALA A 21 -0.25 4.19 -15.28
C ALA A 21 -0.11 5.72 -15.23
N PHE A 22 0.92 6.22 -14.54
CA PHE A 22 1.08 7.64 -14.22
C PHE A 22 2.49 8.16 -14.45
N ASN A 23 2.55 9.45 -14.73
CA ASN A 23 3.76 10.25 -14.73
C ASN A 23 3.78 11.11 -13.47
N TYR A 24 4.96 11.26 -12.89
CA TYR A 24 5.20 11.91 -11.62
C TYR A 24 6.18 13.06 -11.84
N ARG A 25 5.84 14.26 -11.36
CA ARG A 25 6.76 15.40 -11.33
C ARG A 25 6.88 15.91 -9.91
N TYR A 26 8.03 15.69 -9.30
CA TYR A 26 8.38 16.22 -8.00
C TYR A 26 9.10 17.56 -8.16
N ASP A 27 8.55 18.58 -7.51
CA ASP A 27 9.07 19.93 -7.42
C ASP A 27 9.68 20.12 -6.02
N SER A 28 11.01 20.21 -5.95
CA SER A 28 11.76 20.31 -4.70
C SER A 28 11.53 21.64 -3.98
N ASP A 29 11.51 22.76 -4.71
CA ASP A 29 11.28 24.10 -4.17
C ASP A 29 9.87 24.22 -3.56
N GLY A 30 8.87 23.69 -4.27
CA GLY A 30 7.47 23.67 -3.81
C GLY A 30 7.12 22.49 -2.90
N ASN A 31 8.07 21.58 -2.65
CA ASN A 31 7.88 20.27 -2.02
C ASN A 31 6.57 19.56 -2.43
N THR A 32 6.32 19.52 -3.73
CA THR A 32 5.03 19.12 -4.28
C THR A 32 5.21 18.06 -5.35
N LEU A 33 4.48 16.96 -5.24
CA LEU A 33 4.42 15.90 -6.24
C LEU A 33 3.13 16.04 -7.06
N ARG A 34 3.28 16.25 -8.36
CA ARG A 34 2.18 16.29 -9.33
C ARG A 34 2.09 14.95 -10.05
N VAL A 35 0.89 14.39 -10.10
CA VAL A 35 0.59 13.12 -10.77
C VAL A 35 -0.24 13.38 -12.02
N PHE A 36 0.21 12.86 -13.16
CA PHE A 36 -0.41 13.03 -14.48
C PHE A 36 -0.75 11.68 -15.09
N ARG A 37 -1.80 11.61 -15.90
CA ARG A 37 -2.09 10.42 -16.71
C ARG A 37 -1.10 10.31 -17.86
N ASN A 38 -0.69 9.09 -18.20
CA ASN A 38 0.23 8.85 -19.32
C ASN A 38 -0.38 9.22 -20.68
N GLU A 39 -1.67 8.95 -20.87
CA GLU A 39 -2.32 8.99 -22.19
C GLU A 39 -2.58 10.41 -22.73
N ASN A 40 -2.85 11.36 -21.84
CA ASN A 40 -3.24 12.72 -22.22
C ASN A 40 -2.56 13.82 -21.41
N GLY A 41 -1.63 13.47 -20.51
CA GLY A 41 -0.93 14.44 -19.67
C GLY A 41 -1.83 15.20 -18.69
N CYS A 42 -3.09 14.80 -18.52
CA CYS A 42 -4.03 15.51 -17.67
C CYS A 42 -3.65 15.33 -16.20
N LYS A 43 -3.57 16.46 -15.48
CA LYS A 43 -3.23 16.48 -14.06
C LYS A 43 -4.33 15.77 -13.26
N THR A 44 -3.95 14.69 -12.59
CA THR A 44 -4.87 13.88 -11.79
C THR A 44 -4.85 14.28 -10.32
N LEU A 45 -3.66 14.57 -9.78
CA LEU A 45 -3.50 14.85 -8.36
C LEU A 45 -2.34 15.81 -8.10
N ASN A 46 -2.49 16.64 -7.08
CA ASN A 46 -1.41 17.38 -6.46
C ASN A 46 -1.24 16.87 -5.03
N ILE A 47 -0.05 16.41 -4.69
CA ILE A 47 0.31 15.91 -3.36
C ILE A 47 1.36 16.86 -2.81
N THR A 48 0.98 17.70 -1.85
CA THR A 48 1.96 18.42 -1.04
C THR A 48 2.63 17.42 -0.12
N LEU A 49 3.93 17.24 -0.27
CA LEU A 49 4.67 16.30 0.55
C LEU A 49 5.04 16.97 1.88
N PRO A 50 5.06 16.24 3.01
CA PRO A 50 5.72 16.71 4.21
C PRO A 50 7.21 17.01 3.92
N ALA A 51 7.78 18.01 4.59
CA ALA A 51 9.20 18.41 4.47
C ALA A 51 10.24 17.31 4.80
N LYS A 52 9.78 16.09 5.08
CA LYS A 52 10.58 14.93 5.49
C LYS A 52 10.67 13.86 4.39
N ILE A 53 9.88 13.98 3.33
CA ILE A 53 9.92 13.12 2.13
C ILE A 53 10.94 13.67 1.13
N THR A 54 11.31 14.95 1.25
CA THR A 54 12.39 15.62 0.53
C THR A 54 13.73 14.87 0.60
N ALA A 55 13.95 14.07 1.64
CA ALA A 55 15.18 13.28 1.80
C ALA A 55 15.28 12.10 0.81
N ASP A 56 14.14 11.52 0.41
CA ASP A 56 14.09 10.45 -0.60
C ASP A 56 12.74 10.46 -1.35
N PRO A 57 12.56 11.43 -2.26
CA PRO A 57 11.33 11.56 -3.04
C PRO A 57 11.13 10.37 -4.00
N LEU A 58 12.22 9.73 -4.46
CA LEU A 58 12.15 8.59 -5.36
C LEU A 58 11.58 7.35 -4.67
N LEU A 59 11.97 7.06 -3.43
CA LEU A 59 11.39 5.97 -2.65
C LEU A 59 9.89 6.16 -2.45
N PHE A 60 9.45 7.39 -2.15
CA PHE A 60 8.02 7.68 -2.03
C PHE A 60 7.29 7.45 -3.36
N ILE A 61 7.84 7.91 -4.49
CA ILE A 61 7.25 7.69 -5.81
C ILE A 61 7.16 6.18 -6.12
N ARG A 62 8.18 5.39 -5.82
CA ARG A 62 8.16 3.92 -5.98
C ARG A 62 7.03 3.28 -5.19
N GLN A 63 6.87 3.67 -3.93
CA GLN A 63 5.79 3.15 -3.10
C GLN A 63 4.40 3.61 -3.58
N LEU A 64 4.29 4.83 -4.09
CA LEU A 64 3.07 5.37 -4.68
C LEU A 64 2.66 4.61 -5.95
N GLU A 65 3.62 4.34 -6.84
CA GLU A 65 3.40 3.53 -8.04
C GLU A 65 2.97 2.10 -7.67
N LYS A 66 3.70 1.47 -6.74
CA LYS A 66 3.37 0.12 -6.27
C LYS A 66 1.98 0.04 -5.62
N ALA A 67 1.64 1.02 -4.78
CA ALA A 67 0.32 1.11 -4.16
C ALA A 67 -0.79 1.32 -5.20
N THR A 68 -0.51 2.09 -6.27
CA THR A 68 -1.43 2.27 -7.40
C THR A 68 -1.68 0.94 -8.11
N GLN A 69 -0.61 0.21 -8.45
CA GLN A 69 -0.71 -1.07 -9.14
C GLN A 69 -1.44 -2.13 -8.28
N ILE A 70 -1.17 -2.19 -6.97
CA ILE A 70 -1.93 -3.07 -6.05
C ILE A 70 -3.41 -2.70 -6.04
N LYS A 71 -3.72 -1.40 -5.98
CA LYS A 71 -5.12 -0.96 -6.00
C LYS A 71 -5.81 -1.28 -7.32
N ALA A 72 -5.06 -1.25 -8.43
CA ALA A 72 -5.53 -1.68 -9.74
C ALA A 72 -5.96 -3.14 -9.72
N LEU A 73 -5.04 -4.02 -9.28
CA LEU A 73 -5.28 -5.46 -9.15
C LEU A 73 -6.47 -5.76 -8.24
N MET A 74 -6.61 -5.05 -7.13
CA MET A 74 -7.76 -5.25 -6.23
C MET A 74 -9.09 -4.88 -6.87
N LEU A 75 -9.15 -3.80 -7.64
CA LEU A 75 -10.39 -3.34 -8.31
C LEU A 75 -10.74 -4.21 -9.51
N SER A 76 -9.76 -4.87 -10.08
CA SER A 76 -9.90 -5.72 -11.26
C SER A 76 -10.06 -7.20 -10.95
N ASN A 77 -10.18 -7.60 -9.67
CA ASN A 77 -10.14 -9.01 -9.25
C ASN A 77 -8.91 -9.75 -9.80
N ASN A 78 -7.73 -9.13 -9.67
CA ASN A 78 -6.43 -9.60 -10.19
C ASN A 78 -6.35 -9.71 -11.72
N THR A 79 -7.26 -9.08 -12.47
CA THR A 79 -7.15 -8.98 -13.94
C THR A 79 -6.39 -7.72 -14.36
N THR A 80 -5.92 -7.70 -15.61
CA THR A 80 -4.99 -6.71 -16.16
C THR A 80 -5.66 -5.36 -16.49
N ILE A 81 -6.25 -4.68 -15.50
CA ILE A 81 -6.95 -3.40 -15.74
C ILE A 81 -6.02 -2.22 -15.45
N LYS A 82 -5.76 -1.41 -16.49
CA LYS A 82 -5.15 -0.09 -16.34
C LYS A 82 -6.16 0.89 -15.73
N LEU A 83 -5.98 1.25 -14.45
CA LEU A 83 -6.92 2.12 -13.72
C LEU A 83 -7.26 3.45 -14.41
N CYS A 84 -6.27 4.05 -15.10
CA CYS A 84 -6.46 5.32 -15.80
C CYS A 84 -7.40 5.23 -16.99
N GLN A 85 -7.53 4.04 -17.60
CA GLN A 85 -8.40 3.77 -18.76
C GLN A 85 -9.83 3.47 -18.34
N THR A 86 -10.02 2.86 -17.17
CA THR A 86 -11.31 2.26 -16.77
C THR A 86 -12.08 3.12 -15.76
N ILE A 87 -11.43 4.13 -15.15
CA ILE A 87 -12.04 4.93 -14.08
C ILE A 87 -12.17 6.40 -14.49
N VAL A 88 -13.39 6.91 -14.34
CA VAL A 88 -13.76 8.33 -14.50
C VAL A 88 -12.82 9.24 -13.68
N PRO A 89 -12.35 10.39 -14.23
CA PRO A 89 -11.39 11.28 -13.57
C PRO A 89 -11.68 11.63 -12.11
N ASP A 90 -12.94 11.92 -11.77
CA ASP A 90 -13.32 12.29 -10.40
C ASP A 90 -13.11 11.16 -9.40
N LYS A 91 -13.45 9.92 -9.80
CA LYS A 91 -13.22 8.72 -8.99
C LYS A 91 -11.73 8.40 -8.91
N LEU A 92 -10.97 8.69 -9.97
CA LEU A 92 -9.52 8.48 -9.99
C LEU A 92 -8.80 9.40 -8.98
N SER A 93 -9.26 10.65 -8.80
CA SER A 93 -8.72 11.57 -7.79
C SER A 93 -8.90 11.03 -6.36
N ALA A 94 -10.10 10.52 -6.05
CA ALA A 94 -10.38 9.91 -4.75
C ALA A 94 -9.52 8.66 -4.48
N ILE A 95 -9.35 7.80 -5.50
CA ILE A 95 -8.47 6.63 -5.43
C ILE A 95 -7.02 7.08 -5.22
N ALA A 96 -6.53 8.02 -6.01
CA ALA A 96 -5.17 8.53 -5.91
C ALA A 96 -4.88 9.15 -4.53
N LYS A 97 -5.84 9.87 -3.93
CA LYS A 97 -5.74 10.36 -2.54
C LYS A 97 -5.69 9.23 -1.50
N SER A 98 -6.40 8.13 -1.74
CA SER A 98 -6.38 6.96 -0.85
C SER A 98 -5.04 6.22 -0.96
N VAL A 99 -4.56 6.03 -2.19
CA VAL A 99 -3.27 5.41 -2.51
C VAL A 99 -2.11 6.23 -1.95
N SER A 100 -2.16 7.56 -2.03
CA SER A 100 -1.11 8.41 -1.45
C SER A 100 -1.01 8.31 0.07
N LYS A 101 -2.14 8.17 0.78
CA LYS A 101 -2.15 7.89 2.22
C LYS A 101 -1.54 6.53 2.55
N LEU A 102 -1.82 5.50 1.74
CA LEU A 102 -1.21 4.18 1.91
C LEU A 102 0.31 4.23 1.68
N ALA A 103 0.75 4.88 0.60
CA ALA A 103 2.16 5.08 0.30
C ALA A 103 2.87 5.85 1.41
N LEU A 104 2.25 6.89 1.98
CA LEU A 104 2.82 7.65 3.10
C LEU A 104 3.02 6.78 4.35
N ASN A 105 2.04 5.93 4.68
CA ASN A 105 2.13 5.02 5.82
C ASN A 105 3.21 3.95 5.58
N SER A 106 3.30 3.40 4.38
CA SER A 106 4.36 2.47 3.99
C SER A 106 5.73 3.14 4.02
N PHE A 107 5.83 4.43 3.68
CA PHE A 107 7.08 5.18 3.73
C PHE A 107 7.55 5.38 5.17
N ASP A 108 6.63 5.76 6.08
CA ASP A 108 6.95 5.87 7.51
C ASP A 108 7.41 4.50 8.07
N LEU A 109 6.83 3.39 7.62
CA LEU A 109 7.26 2.04 8.00
C LEU A 109 8.66 1.68 7.48
N SER A 110 8.94 1.92 6.19
CA SER A 110 10.24 1.62 5.58
C SER A 110 11.39 2.52 6.06
N THR A 111 11.09 3.70 6.60
CA THR A 111 12.08 4.66 7.11
C THR A 111 12.27 4.59 8.64
N ASN A 112 11.92 3.47 9.27
CA ASN A 112 12.01 3.23 10.72
C ASN A 112 11.21 4.22 11.60
N ARG A 113 10.18 4.87 11.05
CA ARG A 113 9.30 5.79 11.81
C ARG A 113 8.08 5.07 12.39
N ILE A 114 8.33 3.87 12.92
CA ILE A 114 7.30 2.93 13.34
C ILE A 114 6.43 3.52 14.46
N GLU A 115 7.00 4.26 15.41
CA GLU A 115 6.26 4.86 16.53
C GLU A 115 5.19 5.86 16.06
N LYS A 116 5.50 6.68 15.06
CA LYS A 116 4.58 7.66 14.49
C LYS A 116 3.43 6.96 13.75
N PHE A 117 3.77 5.95 12.95
CA PHE A 117 2.78 5.10 12.28
C PHE A 117 1.83 4.46 13.31
N SER A 118 2.38 3.85 14.36
CA SER A 118 1.63 3.21 15.43
C SER A 118 0.66 4.16 16.14
N LYS A 119 1.12 5.37 16.50
CA LYS A 119 0.26 6.42 17.09
C LYS A 119 -0.88 6.83 16.15
N LEU A 120 -0.61 6.97 14.85
CA LEU A 120 -1.61 7.37 13.86
C LEU A 120 -2.66 6.27 13.65
N VAL A 121 -2.23 5.01 13.55
CA VAL A 121 -3.12 3.84 13.41
C VAL A 121 -4.00 3.71 14.65
N ARG A 122 -3.43 3.77 15.85
CA ARG A 122 -4.17 3.70 17.11
C ARG A 122 -5.33 4.70 17.16
N ARG A 123 -5.05 5.96 16.80
CA ARG A 123 -6.04 7.04 16.76
C ARG A 123 -7.10 6.84 15.67
N SER A 124 -6.68 6.40 14.49
CA SER A 124 -7.57 6.27 13.31
C SER A 124 -8.60 5.14 13.44
N TYR A 125 -8.29 4.13 14.25
CA TYR A 125 -9.09 2.91 14.39
C TYR A 125 -9.61 2.68 15.82
N GLY A 126 -9.45 3.66 16.72
CA GLY A 126 -9.97 3.56 18.08
C GLY A 126 -9.42 2.37 18.88
N LEU A 127 -8.13 2.05 18.69
CA LEU A 127 -7.48 0.91 19.35
C LEU A 127 -6.98 1.32 20.74
N ASN A 128 -7.00 0.38 21.69
CA ASN A 128 -6.36 0.55 23.01
C ASN A 128 -4.84 0.57 22.83
N GLU A 129 -4.32 -0.35 22.01
CA GLU A 129 -2.89 -0.50 21.76
C GLU A 129 -2.64 -0.89 20.30
N PHE A 130 -1.58 -0.32 19.72
CA PHE A 130 -1.02 -0.76 18.45
C PHE A 130 0.48 -0.48 18.52
N GLU A 131 1.30 -1.53 18.43
CA GLU A 131 2.75 -1.45 18.51
C GLU A 131 3.38 -2.37 17.48
N ILE A 132 4.46 -1.90 16.87
CA ILE A 132 5.38 -2.70 16.06
C ILE A 132 6.78 -2.32 16.55
N ALA A 133 7.62 -3.31 16.83
CA ALA A 133 8.98 -3.11 17.30
C ALA A 133 9.91 -4.09 16.57
N TYR A 134 11.06 -3.59 16.15
CA TYR A 134 12.18 -4.42 15.69
C TYR A 134 13.05 -4.75 16.90
N ILE A 135 13.29 -6.04 17.11
CA ILE A 135 14.06 -6.55 18.24
C ILE A 135 15.26 -7.29 17.66
N ASP A 136 16.44 -6.70 17.85
CA ASP A 136 17.70 -7.33 17.47
C ASP A 136 18.24 -8.13 18.66
N HIS A 137 18.31 -9.45 18.51
CA HIS A 137 18.96 -10.33 19.48
C HIS A 137 20.23 -10.92 18.87
N LEU A 138 21.36 -10.58 19.47
CA LEU A 138 22.70 -11.08 19.13
C LEU A 138 22.80 -12.61 19.04
N THR A 139 21.94 -13.36 19.75
CA THR A 139 22.00 -14.83 19.85
C THR A 139 20.86 -15.57 19.16
N SER A 140 19.72 -14.91 18.93
CA SER A 140 18.45 -15.58 18.57
C SER A 140 17.93 -15.18 17.20
N GLY A 141 18.66 -14.31 16.50
CA GLY A 141 18.20 -13.66 15.28
C GLY A 141 17.37 -12.41 15.59
N SER A 142 17.38 -11.48 14.66
CA SER A 142 16.57 -10.27 14.73
C SER A 142 15.16 -10.53 14.20
N TYR A 143 14.13 -10.05 14.89
CA TYR A 143 12.74 -10.23 14.47
C TYR A 143 11.90 -8.98 14.74
N TYR A 144 10.77 -8.89 14.04
CA TYR A 144 9.71 -7.92 14.30
C TYR A 144 8.66 -8.52 15.22
N LYS A 145 8.25 -7.75 16.22
CA LYS A 145 7.10 -8.04 17.10
C LYS A 145 6.02 -7.00 16.86
N ALA A 146 4.80 -7.44 16.61
CA ALA A 146 3.66 -6.54 16.51
C ALA A 146 2.53 -6.98 17.44
N LYS A 147 1.83 -5.98 18.00
CA LYS A 147 0.74 -6.17 18.96
C LYS A 147 -0.40 -5.21 18.65
N ILE A 148 -1.62 -5.73 18.65
CA ILE A 148 -2.86 -4.96 18.58
C ILE A 148 -3.71 -5.32 19.80
N VAL A 149 -4.25 -4.31 20.46
CA VAL A 149 -5.32 -4.46 21.44
C VAL A 149 -6.51 -3.61 21.00
N SER A 150 -7.62 -4.27 20.69
CA SER A 150 -8.86 -3.60 20.31
C SER A 150 -9.55 -2.95 21.51
N SER A 151 -10.54 -2.09 21.28
CA SER A 151 -11.36 -1.49 22.34
C SER A 151 -12.22 -2.49 23.11
N ARG A 152 -12.35 -3.72 22.63
CA ARG A 152 -13.01 -4.84 23.33
C ARG A 152 -12.00 -5.81 23.96
N ASP A 153 -10.76 -5.35 24.17
CA ASP A 153 -9.64 -6.10 24.75
C ASP A 153 -9.21 -7.37 23.99
N ASN A 154 -9.70 -7.58 22.76
CA ASN A 154 -9.12 -8.59 21.87
C ASN A 154 -7.67 -8.23 21.56
N CYS A 155 -6.79 -9.21 21.66
CA CYS A 155 -5.34 -9.03 21.57
C CYS A 155 -4.76 -9.97 20.52
N VAL A 156 -4.14 -9.38 19.49
CA VAL A 156 -3.38 -10.10 18.47
C VAL A 156 -1.91 -9.77 18.64
N ILE A 157 -1.08 -10.79 18.83
CA ILE A 157 0.38 -10.65 18.92
C ILE A 157 1.01 -11.56 17.88
N VAL A 158 1.93 -11.01 17.09
CA VAL A 158 2.66 -11.74 16.03
C VAL A 158 4.15 -11.46 16.14
N ARG A 159 4.96 -12.44 15.72
CA ARG A 159 6.43 -12.36 15.68
C ARG A 159 6.91 -12.98 14.37
N GLN A 160 7.64 -12.21 13.57
CA GLN A 160 8.16 -12.66 12.28
C GLN A 160 9.50 -11.98 11.97
N ASP A 161 10.32 -12.59 11.12
CA ASP A 161 11.65 -12.08 10.78
C ASP A 161 11.59 -10.84 9.86
N ASP A 162 10.50 -10.69 9.11
CA ASP A 162 10.28 -9.63 8.12
C ASP A 162 9.05 -8.78 8.44
N LEU A 163 9.14 -7.48 8.13
CA LEU A 163 8.07 -6.53 8.37
C LEU A 163 6.83 -6.81 7.51
N ALA A 164 7.00 -7.24 6.26
CA ALA A 164 5.86 -7.56 5.41
C ALA A 164 5.08 -8.76 5.96
N THR A 165 5.78 -9.82 6.33
CA THR A 165 5.17 -11.01 6.95
C THR A 165 4.50 -10.64 8.27
N THR A 166 5.14 -9.80 9.11
CA THR A 166 4.55 -9.29 10.35
C THR A 166 3.21 -8.60 10.10
N LEU A 167 3.13 -7.70 9.12
CA LEU A 167 1.89 -6.98 8.79
C LEU A 167 0.81 -7.91 8.22
N GLN A 168 1.21 -8.93 7.45
CA GLN A 168 0.31 -9.92 6.87
C GLN A 168 -0.30 -10.81 7.97
N ASP A 169 0.51 -11.35 8.87
CA ASP A 169 0.04 -12.16 10.00
C ASP A 169 -0.86 -11.37 10.94
N LEU A 170 -0.56 -10.07 11.13
CA LEU A 170 -1.40 -9.17 11.92
C LEU A 170 -2.79 -8.99 11.27
N SER A 171 -2.83 -8.85 9.94
CA SER A 171 -4.07 -8.77 9.15
C SER A 171 -4.88 -10.06 9.28
N GLU A 172 -4.24 -11.22 9.17
CA GLU A 172 -4.87 -12.54 9.31
C GLU A 172 -5.37 -12.79 10.72
N GLY A 173 -4.60 -12.39 11.74
CA GLY A 173 -5.00 -12.44 13.14
C GLY A 173 -6.26 -11.64 13.42
N ILE A 174 -6.36 -10.42 12.89
CA ILE A 174 -7.59 -9.62 13.01
C ILE A 174 -8.78 -10.33 12.34
N ILE A 175 -8.61 -10.90 11.15
CA ILE A 175 -9.71 -11.59 10.44
C ILE A 175 -10.17 -12.81 11.22
N ARG A 176 -9.23 -13.62 11.72
CA ARG A 176 -9.54 -14.80 12.55
C ARG A 176 -10.33 -14.40 13.80
N ASP A 177 -9.92 -13.35 14.48
CA ASP A 177 -10.63 -12.84 15.66
C ASP A 177 -12.01 -12.31 15.29
N LEU A 178 -12.15 -11.58 14.17
CA LEU A 178 -13.45 -11.11 13.69
C LEU A 178 -14.41 -12.26 13.35
N ILE A 179 -13.92 -13.32 12.71
CA ILE A 179 -14.72 -14.52 12.41
C ILE A 179 -15.16 -15.18 13.72
N ALA A 180 -14.26 -15.33 14.69
CA ALA A 180 -14.59 -15.90 16.00
C ALA A 180 -15.65 -15.05 16.75
N LEU A 181 -15.61 -13.73 16.60
CA LEU A 181 -16.51 -12.78 17.28
C LEU A 181 -17.83 -12.51 16.54
N GLU A 182 -17.91 -12.73 15.22
CA GLU A 182 -19.16 -12.66 14.45
C GLU A 182 -20.17 -13.73 14.89
N PHE A 183 -19.68 -14.87 15.40
CA PHE A 183 -20.53 -15.84 16.10
C PHE A 183 -21.13 -15.29 17.42
N SER A 184 -20.64 -14.16 17.93
CA SER A 184 -20.94 -13.69 19.29
C SER A 184 -21.49 -12.27 19.40
N SER A 185 -21.46 -11.42 18.36
CA SER A 185 -21.86 -10.00 18.54
C SER A 185 -22.63 -9.37 17.37
N ARG A 186 -23.81 -8.82 17.70
CA ARG A 186 -24.76 -8.13 16.79
C ARG A 186 -24.58 -6.61 16.72
N HIS A 187 -23.46 -6.01 17.12
CA HIS A 187 -23.34 -4.55 17.25
C HIS A 187 -22.22 -3.89 16.44
N ASN A 188 -22.67 -2.94 15.62
CA ASN A 188 -22.03 -2.26 14.51
C ASN A 188 -20.97 -1.22 14.93
N GLY A 189 -19.86 -1.16 14.19
CA GLY A 189 -18.83 -0.12 14.28
C GLY A 189 -17.41 -0.66 14.44
N THR A 190 -17.13 -1.37 15.54
CA THR A 190 -15.78 -1.89 15.87
C THR A 190 -15.28 -2.93 14.88
N SER A 191 -16.14 -3.87 14.47
CA SER A 191 -15.77 -4.93 13.51
C SER A 191 -15.45 -4.36 12.14
N GLU A 192 -16.19 -3.33 11.71
CA GLU A 192 -15.92 -2.63 10.44
C GLU A 192 -14.58 -1.90 10.48
N GLN A 193 -14.24 -1.24 11.58
CA GLN A 193 -12.95 -0.57 11.75
C GLN A 193 -11.79 -1.57 11.74
N LEU A 194 -11.93 -2.70 12.43
CA LEU A 194 -10.92 -3.77 12.43
C LEU A 194 -10.78 -4.43 11.05
N LEU A 195 -11.88 -4.67 10.33
CA LEU A 195 -11.83 -5.20 8.97
C LEU A 195 -11.12 -4.24 8.02
N ARG A 196 -11.44 -2.94 8.11
CA ARG A 196 -10.76 -1.88 7.35
C ARG A 196 -9.27 -1.82 7.70
N LEU A 197 -8.90 -1.98 8.97
CA LEU A 197 -7.51 -2.04 9.40
C LEU A 197 -6.80 -3.26 8.80
N SER A 198 -7.39 -4.44 8.91
CA SER A 198 -6.85 -5.67 8.34
C SER A 198 -6.61 -5.53 6.84
N THR A 199 -7.59 -5.02 6.09
CA THR A 199 -7.43 -4.80 4.63
C THR A 199 -6.27 -3.83 4.35
N ARG A 200 -6.11 -2.77 5.14
CA ARG A 200 -4.98 -1.84 4.97
C ARG A 200 -3.64 -2.48 5.32
N LEU A 201 -3.56 -3.27 6.38
CA LEU A 201 -2.34 -3.98 6.78
C LEU A 201 -1.91 -4.96 5.69
N SER A 202 -2.83 -5.73 5.11
CA SER A 202 -2.53 -6.64 3.99
C SER A 202 -2.12 -5.91 2.70
N VAL A 203 -2.65 -4.71 2.44
CA VAL A 203 -2.16 -3.90 1.31
C VAL A 203 -0.76 -3.35 1.61
N MET A 204 -0.53 -2.86 2.83
CA MET A 204 0.77 -2.32 3.24
C MET A 204 1.86 -3.40 3.27
N SER A 205 1.55 -4.63 3.68
CA SER A 205 2.48 -5.78 3.62
C SER A 205 2.99 -5.98 2.20
N LYS A 206 2.09 -5.96 1.21
CA LYS A 206 2.45 -6.06 -0.22
C LYS A 206 3.28 -4.87 -0.71
N ILE A 207 3.00 -3.65 -0.24
CA ILE A 207 3.78 -2.46 -0.63
C ILE A 207 5.21 -2.56 -0.08
N VAL A 208 5.39 -2.88 1.21
CA VAL A 208 6.72 -2.93 1.84
C VAL A 208 7.54 -4.18 1.46
N ASN A 209 6.88 -5.26 1.00
CA ASN A 209 7.57 -6.46 0.53
C ASN A 209 8.34 -6.20 -0.77
N GLU A 210 9.65 -6.09 -0.72
CA GLU A 210 10.51 -5.85 -1.89
C GLU A 210 10.36 -6.92 -2.99
N LYS A 211 10.07 -8.18 -2.62
CA LYS A 211 9.90 -9.30 -3.56
C LYS A 211 8.55 -9.28 -4.27
N PHE A 212 7.56 -8.56 -3.72
CA PHE A 212 6.26 -8.43 -4.36
C PHE A 212 6.33 -7.39 -5.49
N LEU A 213 6.25 -7.88 -6.73
CA LEU A 213 6.26 -7.07 -7.95
C LEU A 213 4.88 -7.13 -8.61
N PRO A 214 4.00 -6.14 -8.40
CA PRO A 214 2.65 -6.15 -8.96
C PRO A 214 2.65 -6.19 -10.49
N GLU A 215 3.71 -5.67 -11.12
CA GLU A 215 3.94 -5.65 -12.56
C GLU A 215 3.86 -7.04 -13.22
N LYS A 216 4.28 -8.10 -12.50
CA LYS A 216 4.18 -9.48 -13.01
C LYS A 216 2.73 -9.92 -13.26
N TYR A 217 1.78 -9.36 -12.52
CA TYR A 217 0.35 -9.64 -12.67
C TYR A 217 -0.34 -8.70 -13.65
N LEU A 218 0.27 -7.55 -13.94
CA LEU A 218 -0.21 -6.56 -14.90
C LEU A 218 0.34 -6.78 -16.32
N MET A 219 1.30 -7.70 -16.51
CA MET A 219 1.89 -8.04 -17.80
C MET A 219 1.44 -9.39 -18.35
N SER A 220 0.56 -10.14 -17.67
CA SER A 220 -0.08 -11.31 -18.28
C SER A 220 -1.11 -10.84 -19.31
N PRO A 221 -0.88 -11.05 -20.63
CA PRO A 221 -1.96 -10.90 -21.59
C PRO A 221 -3.07 -11.91 -21.26
N PRO A 222 -4.34 -11.61 -21.55
CA PRO A 222 -5.41 -12.60 -21.55
C PRO A 222 -5.29 -13.51 -22.78
N ASP A 223 -4.13 -14.14 -23.00
CA ASP A 223 -3.89 -15.07 -24.11
C ASP A 223 -3.33 -16.39 -23.57
N SER A 224 -4.14 -17.07 -22.75
CA SER A 224 -4.04 -18.51 -22.55
C SER A 224 -5.41 -19.11 -22.23
N ALA A 225 -6.44 -18.62 -22.92
CA ALA A 225 -7.64 -19.39 -23.21
C ALA A 225 -7.62 -19.69 -24.71
N SER A 226 -6.67 -20.52 -25.14
CA SER A 226 -6.86 -21.31 -26.35
C SER A 226 -8.04 -22.23 -26.09
N PHE A 227 -9.26 -21.74 -26.30
CA PHE A 227 -10.36 -22.61 -26.64
C PHE A 227 -9.99 -23.23 -27.99
N SER A 228 -9.41 -24.43 -27.95
CA SER A 228 -9.44 -25.34 -29.09
C SER A 228 -10.90 -25.67 -29.35
N THR A 229 -11.56 -24.88 -30.18
CA THR A 229 -12.76 -25.32 -30.91
C THR A 229 -12.28 -26.25 -32.03
N SER A 230 -11.92 -27.46 -31.67
CA SER A 230 -11.60 -28.53 -32.62
C SER A 230 -11.89 -29.91 -32.04
N ASP A 231 -12.99 -30.04 -31.28
CA ASP A 231 -13.53 -31.34 -30.87
C ASP A 231 -15.06 -31.27 -30.75
N ILE A 232 -15.74 -30.74 -31.78
CA ILE A 232 -17.15 -31.08 -32.06
C ILE A 232 -17.34 -31.10 -33.59
N THR A 233 -17.08 -32.25 -34.18
CA THR A 233 -17.76 -32.76 -35.38
C THR A 233 -17.93 -34.25 -35.19
#